data_AF-A0A1Y2SE95-F1
#
_entry.id   AF-A0A1Y2SE95-F1
#
_cell.length_a   1.000
_cell.length_b   1.000
_cell.length_c   1.000
_cell.angle_alpha   90.00
_cell.angle_beta   90.00
_cell.angle_gamma   90.00
#
_symmetry.space_group_name_H-M   'P 1'
#
loop_
_entity.id
_entity.type
_entity.pdbx_description
1 polymer ?
#
loop_
_entity_poly.entity_id
_entity_poly.type
_entity_poly.pdbx_seq_one_letter_code
_entity_poly.pdbx_strand_id
1 'polypeptide(L)' 'MIREGAILHKQRNESVEGVRQVLDQMLNRSELIVTALQTVGKKGWDGFALLRINTD' A
#
# COMPACT_ATOMS: atom_id res chain seq x y z
N MET A 1 -1.70 1.91 -7.02
CA MET A 1 -0.42 2.59 -7.27
C MET A 1 -0.26 3.73 -6.30
N ILE A 2 0.85 3.76 -5.56
CA ILE A 2 1.26 4.82 -4.62
C ILE A 2 2.14 5.79 -5.41
N ARG A 3 1.68 6.18 -6.60
CA ARG A 3 2.52 6.94 -7.52
C ARG A 3 2.79 8.31 -6.94
N GLU A 4 4.06 8.64 -6.83
CA GLU A 4 4.51 9.95 -6.33
C GLU A 4 3.92 10.34 -4.97
N GLY A 5 3.65 9.35 -4.09
CA GLY A 5 3.10 9.61 -2.76
C GLY A 5 1.63 10.04 -2.75
N ALA A 6 0.90 9.86 -3.85
CA ALA A 6 -0.49 10.33 -4.00
C ALA A 6 -1.45 9.89 -2.88
N ILE A 7 -1.16 8.79 -2.17
CA ILE A 7 -1.95 8.34 -1.02
C ILE A 7 -2.00 9.35 0.13
N LEU A 8 -1.03 10.28 0.20
CA LEU A 8 -0.95 11.35 1.21
C LEU A 8 -1.67 12.63 0.78
N HIS A 9 -2.06 12.76 -0.50
CA HIS A 9 -2.69 13.97 -1.01
C HIS A 9 -4.11 14.13 -0.45
N LYS A 10 -4.57 15.38 -0.27
CA LYS A 10 -5.95 15.65 0.20
C LYS A 10 -7.02 15.21 -0.79
N GLN A 11 -6.79 15.48 -2.08
CA GLN A 11 -7.65 15.03 -3.18
C GLN A 11 -6.99 13.84 -3.84
N ARG A 12 -7.75 12.76 -4.01
CA ARG A 12 -7.28 11.47 -4.53
C ARG A 12 -8.32 10.94 -5.52
N ASN A 13 -7.85 10.27 -6.56
CA ASN A 13 -8.74 9.55 -7.46
C ASN A 13 -9.14 8.19 -6.86
N GLU A 14 -10.11 7.52 -7.47
CA GLU A 14 -10.63 6.23 -6.99
C GLU A 14 -9.54 5.16 -6.86
N SER A 15 -8.57 5.12 -7.79
CA SER A 15 -7.48 4.16 -7.73
C SER A 15 -6.56 4.37 -6.53
N VAL A 16 -6.27 5.62 -6.18
CA VAL A 16 -5.45 5.96 -5.00
C VAL A 16 -6.23 5.68 -3.71
N GLU A 17 -7.52 5.99 -3.69
CA GLU A 17 -8.38 5.71 -2.54
C GLU A 17 -8.52 4.20 -2.29
N GLY A 18 -8.71 3.40 -3.35
CA GLY A 18 -8.76 1.94 -3.23
C GLY A 18 -7.45 1.34 -2.68
N VAL A 19 -6.30 1.88 -3.07
CA VAL A 19 -4.99 1.44 -2.51
C VAL A 19 -4.91 1.74 -1.02
N ARG A 20 -5.34 2.93 -0.59
CA ARG A 20 -5.34 3.31 0.82
C ARG A 20 -6.27 2.41 1.63
N GLN A 21 -7.47 2.14 1.13
CA GLN A 21 -8.42 1.22 1.76
C GLN A 21 -7.85 -0.19 1.88
N VAL A 22 -7.19 -0.72 0.85
CA VAL A 22 -6.56 -2.04 0.90
C VAL A 22 -5.46 -2.10 1.96
N LEU A 23 -4.57 -1.10 2.01
CA LEU A 23 -3.52 -1.03 3.02
C LEU A 23 -4.10 -0.94 4.44
N ASP A 24 -5.13 -0.11 4.64
CA ASP A 24 -5.82 0.03 5.93
C ASP A 24 -6.53 -1.29 6.33
N GLN A 25 -7.17 -1.99 5.40
CA GLN A 25 -7.81 -3.28 5.67
C GLN A 25 -6.79 -4.37 6.03
N MET A 26 -5.63 -4.39 5.38
CA MET A 26 -4.56 -5.34 5.66
C MET A 26 -4.02 -5.21 7.09
N LEU A 27 -3.92 -3.98 7.62
CA LEU A 27 -3.49 -3.71 9.00
C LEU A 27 -4.48 -4.19 10.06
N ASN A 28 -5.75 -4.37 9.71
CA ASN A 28 -6.81 -4.79 10.63
C ASN A 28 -7.00 -6.32 10.70
N ARG A 29 -6.12 -7.11 10.05
CA ARG A 29 -6.20 -8.57 10.01
C ARG A 29 -5.08 -9.20 10.84
N SER A 30 -5.42 -9.74 12.01
CA SER A 30 -4.45 -10.31 12.96
C SER A 30 -3.67 -11.51 12.41
N GLU A 31 -4.23 -12.21 11.43
CA GLU A 31 -3.60 -13.33 10.74
C GLU A 31 -2.56 -12.88 9.70
N LEU A 32 -2.41 -11.57 9.45
CA LEU A 32 -1.48 -11.03 8.46
C LEU A 32 -0.34 -10.26 9.13
N ILE A 33 0.88 -10.58 8.72
CA ILE A 33 2.06 -9.74 8.94
C ILE A 33 2.33 -9.01 7.63
N VAL A 34 2.31 -7.68 7.68
CA VAL A 34 2.28 -6.83 6.48
C VAL A 34 3.37 -5.78 6.55
N THR A 35 3.99 -5.51 5.41
CA THR A 35 4.87 -4.35 5.22
C THR A 35 4.66 -3.76 3.83
N ALA A 36 5.08 -2.50 3.64
CA ALA A 36 5.07 -1.84 2.36
C ALA A 36 6.45 -1.24 2.07
N LEU A 37 6.96 -1.50 0.88
CA LEU A 37 8.26 -1.00 0.42
C LEU A 37 8.02 0.01 -0.70
N GLN A 38 8.46 1.24 -0.47
CA GLN A 38 8.52 2.24 -1.52
C GLN A 38 9.70 1.94 -2.46
N THR A 39 9.51 2.18 -3.74
CA THR A 39 10.53 1.95 -4.76
C THR A 39 10.65 3.17 -5.67
N VAL A 40 11.88 3.43 -6.11
CA VAL A 40 12.21 4.45 -7.11
C VAL A 40 13.09 3.84 -8.19
N GLY A 41 13.07 4.40 -9.39
CA GLY A 41 13.93 3.97 -10.50
C GLY A 41 13.35 4.34 -11.86
N LYS A 42 13.70 3.58 -12.90
CA LYS A 42 13.25 3.83 -14.29
C LYS A 42 11.72 3.85 -14.44
N LYS A 43 10.99 3.21 -13.52
CA LYS A 43 9.51 3.17 -13.50
C LYS A 43 8.87 4.34 -12.73
N GLY A 44 9.67 5.24 -12.16
CA GLY A 44 9.23 6.32 -11.28
C GLY A 44 9.15 5.89 -9.81
N TRP A 45 8.48 6.71 -8.99
CA TRP A 45 8.21 6.45 -7.59
C TRP A 45 6.86 5.74 -7.42
N ASP A 46 6.89 4.54 -6.84
CA ASP A 46 5.71 3.76 -6.45
C ASP A 46 6.05 2.91 -5.21
N GLY A 47 5.42 1.76 -5.03
CA GLY A 47 5.77 0.75 -4.05
C GLY A 47 4.96 -0.52 -4.21
N PHE A 48 5.26 -1.52 -3.39
CA PHE A 48 4.46 -2.73 -3.27
C PHE A 48 4.33 -3.15 -1.80
N ALA A 49 3.21 -3.79 -1.48
CA ALA A 49 3.01 -4.42 -0.18
C ALA A 49 3.46 -5.89 -0.23
N LEU A 50 4.04 -6.34 0.86
CA LEU A 50 4.33 -7.75 1.12
C LEU A 50 3.51 -8.20 2.32
N LEU A 51 2.91 -9.38 2.19
CA LEU A 51 2.07 -9.97 3.21
C LEU A 51 2.51 -11.40 3.45
N ARG A 52 2.55 -11.79 4.72
CA ARG A 52 2.72 -13.17 5.17
C ARG A 52 1.55 -13.54 6.06
N ILE A 53 0.96 -14.70 5.82
CA ILE A 53 -0.03 -15.27 6.74
C ILE A 53 0.73 -15.80 7.96
N ASN A 54 0.28 -15.44 9.16
CA ASN A 54 0.79 -16.04 10.39
C ASN A 54 0.13 -17.41 10.58
N THR A 55 0.94 -18.47 10.60
CA THR A 55 0.47 -19.86 10.71
C THR A 55 0.75 -20.48 12.07
N ASP A 56 1.10 -19.65 13.05
CA ASP A 56 1.29 -20.08 14.45
C ASP A 56 -0.04 -20.51 15.09
#